data_AF-A0A9E4FIG3-F1
#
_entry.id   AF-A0A9E4FIG3-F1
#
_cell.length_a   1.000
_cell.length_b   1.000
_cell.length_c   1.000
_cell.angle_alpha   90.00
_cell.angle_beta   90.00
_cell.angle_gamma   90.00
#
_symmetry.space_group_name_H-M   'P 1'
#
loop_
_entity.id
_entity.type
_entity.pdbx_description
1 polymer ?
#
loop_
_entity_poly.entity_id
_entity_poly.type
_entity_poly.pdbx_seq_one_letter_code
_entity_poly.pdbx_strand_id
1 'polypeptide(L)'
;EAAHIRYARVMVISTTDPVTGLVSAQNALRLNPNLDIVARIHSREVGERLRELGVREVVWPEMEAGLEMLRYSLQSYLTEPGEVDLLVRRLREQVRFGMVSEEMGDLLPPEDPAEGLGLGPETEGPSASEDVDVLSSDGPSSTTELVEQPTDDTSSDTRVSD
;
A
#
# COMPACT_ATOMS: atom_id res chain seq x y z
N GLU A 1 -37.57 4.37 9.96
CA GLU A 1 -38.41 3.88 8.84
C GLU A 1 -38.01 4.38 7.45
N ALA A 2 -37.36 5.55 7.29
CA ALA A 2 -37.05 6.13 5.98
C ALA A 2 -36.40 5.17 4.94
N ALA A 3 -35.50 4.28 5.36
CA ALA A 3 -34.81 3.33 4.48
C ALA A 3 -35.57 2.01 4.22
N HIS A 4 -36.78 1.83 4.78
CA HIS A 4 -37.64 0.66 4.56
C HIS A 4 -36.94 -0.72 4.71
N ILE A 5 -36.00 -0.83 5.66
CA ILE A 5 -35.13 -2.01 5.87
C ILE A 5 -35.90 -3.35 5.91
N ARG A 6 -37.11 -3.36 6.48
CA ARG A 6 -37.96 -4.57 6.57
C ARG A 6 -38.32 -5.19 5.21
N TYR A 7 -38.32 -4.38 4.15
CA TYR A 7 -38.66 -4.79 2.79
C TYR A 7 -37.46 -4.73 1.84
N ALA A 8 -36.32 -4.20 2.30
CA ALA A 8 -35.11 -4.09 1.52
C ALA A 8 -34.55 -5.48 1.20
N ARG A 9 -34.03 -5.64 -0.02
CA ARG A 9 -33.34 -6.87 -0.46
C ARG A 9 -31.84 -6.79 -0.23
N VAL A 10 -31.27 -5.60 -0.36
CA VAL A 10 -29.83 -5.33 -0.25
C VAL A 10 -29.62 -4.03 0.51
N MET A 11 -28.57 -3.98 1.33
CA MET A 11 -28.05 -2.78 1.98
C MET A 11 -26.55 -2.66 1.74
N VAL A 12 -26.09 -1.47 1.37
CA VAL A 12 -24.67 -1.17 1.22
C VAL A 12 -24.24 -0.27 2.38
N ILE A 13 -23.23 -0.69 3.12
CA ILE A 13 -22.64 0.08 4.21
C ILE A 13 -21.33 0.68 3.71
N SER A 14 -21.32 2.00 3.46
CA SER A 14 -20.17 2.73 2.94
C SER A 14 -19.57 3.72 3.95
N THR A 15 -19.91 3.58 5.23
CA THR A 15 -19.41 4.45 6.30
C THR A 15 -17.93 4.16 6.56
N THR A 16 -17.16 5.20 6.84
CA THR A 16 -15.72 5.08 7.17
C THR A 16 -15.49 4.68 8.63
N ASP A 17 -16.41 5.01 9.54
CA ASP A 17 -16.34 4.60 10.93
C ASP A 17 -16.73 3.12 11.10
N PRO A 18 -15.82 2.25 11.59
CA PRO A 18 -16.08 0.82 11.71
C PRO A 18 -17.18 0.50 12.73
N VAL A 19 -17.33 1.31 13.79
CA VAL A 19 -18.36 1.10 14.81
C VAL A 19 -19.75 1.35 14.22
N THR A 20 -19.91 2.46 13.48
CA THR A 20 -21.15 2.77 12.75
C THR A 20 -21.51 1.66 11.77
N GLY A 21 -20.54 1.10 11.05
CA GLY A 21 -20.79 -0.02 10.13
C GLY A 21 -21.32 -1.27 10.85
N LEU A 22 -20.66 -1.67 11.94
CA LEU A 22 -21.05 -2.82 12.76
C LEU A 22 -22.46 -2.67 13.35
N VAL A 23 -22.73 -1.53 13.99
CA VAL A 23 -24.03 -1.25 14.62
C VAL A 23 -25.14 -1.16 13.58
N SER A 24 -24.85 -0.60 12.41
CA SER A 24 -25.80 -0.53 11.29
C SER A 24 -26.16 -1.92 10.78
N ALA A 25 -25.18 -2.78 10.54
CA ALA A 25 -25.39 -4.15 10.10
C ALA A 25 -26.20 -4.94 11.13
N GLN A 26 -25.81 -4.87 12.41
CA GLN A 26 -26.49 -5.57 13.50
C GLN A 26 -27.97 -5.15 13.61
N ASN A 27 -28.25 -3.86 13.59
CA ASN A 27 -29.62 -3.36 13.67
C ASN A 27 -30.45 -3.73 12.43
N ALA A 28 -29.85 -3.66 11.24
CA ALA A 28 -30.53 -3.99 10.00
C ALA A 28 -30.92 -5.47 9.93
N LEU A 29 -30.01 -6.38 10.29
CA LEU A 29 -30.27 -7.81 10.34
C LEU A 29 -31.28 -8.19 11.42
N ARG A 30 -31.31 -7.45 12.53
CA ARG A 30 -32.35 -7.64 13.57
C ARG A 30 -33.76 -7.27 13.08
N LEU A 31 -33.86 -6.33 12.13
CA LEU A 31 -35.13 -5.91 11.53
C LEU A 31 -35.54 -6.77 10.33
N ASN A 32 -34.56 -7.24 9.56
CA ASN A 32 -34.72 -8.09 8.39
C ASN A 32 -33.56 -9.11 8.32
N PRO A 33 -33.74 -10.32 8.87
CA PRO A 33 -32.71 -11.36 8.87
C PRO A 33 -32.33 -11.88 7.47
N ASN A 34 -33.16 -11.62 6.46
CA ASN A 34 -32.92 -12.05 5.08
C ASN A 34 -32.24 -10.95 4.24
N LEU A 35 -31.89 -9.81 4.84
CA LEU A 35 -31.27 -8.69 4.15
C LEU A 35 -29.86 -9.06 3.70
N ASP A 36 -29.58 -8.90 2.41
CA ASP A 36 -28.22 -9.01 1.90
C ASP A 36 -27.44 -7.73 2.23
N ILE A 37 -26.25 -7.86 2.80
CA ILE A 37 -25.42 -6.71 3.18
C ILE A 37 -24.06 -6.82 2.51
N VAL A 38 -23.65 -5.73 1.87
CA VAL A 38 -22.27 -5.51 1.41
C VAL A 38 -21.68 -4.35 2.20
N ALA A 39 -20.54 -4.56 2.85
CA ALA A 39 -19.95 -3.55 3.73
C ALA A 39 -18.53 -3.17 3.32
N ARG A 40 -18.23 -1.87 3.31
CA ARG A 40 -16.86 -1.35 3.27
C ARG A 40 -16.16 -1.65 4.58
N ILE A 41 -14.89 -2.05 4.52
CA ILE A 41 -14.02 -2.22 5.68
C ILE A 41 -12.69 -1.50 5.48
N HIS A 42 -12.03 -1.24 6.61
CA HIS A 42 -10.69 -0.66 6.68
C HIS A 42 -9.69 -1.52 7.46
N SER A 43 -10.18 -2.61 8.06
CA SER A 43 -9.35 -3.57 8.78
C SER A 43 -9.96 -4.96 8.67
N ARG A 44 -9.09 -5.97 8.76
CA ARG A 44 -9.46 -7.39 8.70
C ARG A 44 -10.39 -7.76 9.86
N GLU A 45 -10.07 -7.31 11.07
CA GLU A 45 -10.80 -7.65 12.29
C GLU A 45 -12.26 -7.17 12.23
N VAL A 46 -12.49 -5.99 11.64
CA VAL A 46 -13.84 -5.48 11.42
C VAL A 46 -14.58 -6.32 10.36
N GLY A 47 -13.88 -6.73 9.30
CA GLY A 47 -14.43 -7.62 8.28
C GLY A 47 -14.84 -8.98 8.81
N GLU A 48 -14.04 -9.59 9.68
CA GLU A 48 -14.34 -10.86 10.35
C GLU A 48 -15.59 -10.73 11.21
N ARG A 49 -15.67 -9.69 12.05
CA ARG A 49 -16.86 -9.41 12.88
C ARG A 49 -18.12 -9.19 12.04
N LEU A 50 -18.03 -8.48 10.92
CA LEU A 50 -19.18 -8.28 10.03
C LEU A 50 -19.67 -9.60 9.42
N ARG A 51 -18.75 -10.51 9.05
CA ARG A 51 -19.13 -11.85 8.58
C ARG A 51 -19.80 -12.67 9.66
N GLU A 52 -19.27 -12.66 10.88
CA GLU A 52 -19.88 -13.34 12.03
C GLU A 52 -21.31 -12.85 12.30
N LEU A 53 -21.58 -11.56 12.06
CA LEU A 53 -22.93 -10.99 12.16
C LEU A 53 -23.88 -11.44 11.04
N GLY A 54 -23.39 -12.04 9.95
CA GLY A 54 -24.20 -12.47 8.81
C GLY A 54 -24.15 -11.54 7.60
N VAL A 55 -23.21 -10.59 7.54
CA VAL A 55 -22.96 -9.78 6.34
C VAL A 55 -22.40 -10.68 5.24
N ARG A 56 -23.00 -10.60 4.04
CA ARG A 56 -22.67 -11.50 2.93
C ARG A 56 -21.28 -11.25 2.37
N GLU A 57 -20.95 -9.99 2.16
CA GLU A 57 -19.67 -9.61 1.56
C GLU A 57 -19.10 -8.36 2.22
N VAL A 58 -17.77 -8.32 2.33
CA VAL A 58 -17.04 -7.12 2.70
C VAL A 58 -16.07 -6.72 1.60
N VAL A 59 -15.95 -5.43 1.37
CA VAL A 59 -15.02 -4.86 0.40
C VAL A 59 -13.97 -4.08 1.17
N TRP A 60 -12.70 -4.38 0.92
CA TRP A 60 -11.57 -3.63 1.46
C TRP A 60 -10.99 -2.73 0.35
N PRO A 61 -11.37 -1.44 0.30
CA PRO A 61 -11.03 -0.58 -0.84
C PRO A 61 -9.54 -0.41 -1.03
N GLU A 62 -8.76 -0.35 0.05
CA GLU A 62 -7.31 -0.20 0.01
C GLU A 62 -6.64 -1.40 -0.66
N MET A 63 -7.09 -2.61 -0.33
CA MET A 63 -6.62 -3.84 -0.98
C MET A 63 -6.99 -3.87 -2.46
N GLU A 64 -8.25 -3.56 -2.81
CA GLU A 64 -8.70 -3.56 -4.21
C GLU A 64 -7.96 -2.50 -5.05
N ALA A 65 -7.70 -1.32 -4.48
CA ALA A 65 -6.88 -0.30 -5.10
C ALA A 65 -5.43 -0.77 -5.31
N GLY A 66 -4.83 -1.43 -4.30
CA GLY A 66 -3.49 -2.00 -4.42
C GLY A 66 -3.38 -3.06 -5.53
N LEU A 67 -4.38 -3.95 -5.64
CA LEU A 67 -4.44 -4.94 -6.72
C LEU A 67 -4.57 -4.30 -8.10
N GLU A 68 -5.30 -3.19 -8.21
CA GLU A 68 -5.45 -2.44 -9.45
C GLU A 68 -4.14 -1.73 -9.84
N MET A 69 -3.45 -1.13 -8.86
CA MET A 69 -2.12 -0.55 -9.08
C MET A 69 -1.12 -1.62 -9.54
N LEU A 70 -1.15 -2.81 -8.93
CA LEU A 70 -0.33 -3.94 -9.35
C LEU A 70 -0.66 -4.37 -10.79
N ARG A 71 -1.94 -4.55 -11.11
CA ARG A 71 -2.42 -4.88 -12.46
C ARG A 71 -1.88 -3.90 -13.49
N TYR A 72 -2.08 -2.60 -13.25
CA TYR A 72 -1.64 -1.53 -14.15
C TYR A 72 -0.11 -1.53 -14.31
N SER A 73 0.62 -1.64 -13.21
CA SER A 73 2.09 -1.68 -13.22
C SER A 73 2.58 -2.87 -14.04
N LEU A 74 2.07 -4.07 -13.79
CA LEU A 74 2.50 -5.28 -14.49
C LEU A 74 2.09 -5.33 -15.95
N GLN A 75 0.93 -4.77 -16.32
CA GLN A 75 0.52 -4.64 -17.72
C GLN A 75 1.49 -3.77 -18.54
N SER A 76 2.19 -2.83 -17.91
CA SER A 76 3.19 -2.01 -18.59
C SER A 76 4.52 -2.74 -18.88
N TYR A 77 4.78 -3.88 -18.22
CA TYR A 77 6.03 -4.64 -18.33
C TYR A 77 5.89 -6.06 -18.90
N LEU A 78 4.69 -6.67 -18.83
CA LEU A 78 4.44 -8.04 -19.29
C LEU A 78 3.79 -8.08 -20.67
N THR A 79 4.19 -9.06 -21.49
CA THR A 79 3.81 -9.15 -22.91
C THR A 79 2.44 -9.78 -23.14
N GLU A 80 1.93 -10.60 -22.21
CA GLU A 80 0.64 -11.27 -22.36
C GLU A 80 -0.40 -10.73 -21.36
N PRO A 81 -1.37 -9.91 -21.81
CA PRO A 81 -2.39 -9.30 -20.94
C PRO A 81 -3.19 -10.33 -20.11
N GLY A 82 -3.38 -11.54 -20.63
CA GLY A 82 -4.09 -12.61 -19.94
C GLY A 82 -3.39 -13.13 -18.68
N GLU A 83 -2.05 -13.12 -18.64
CA GLU A 83 -1.30 -13.59 -17.48
C GLU A 83 -1.45 -12.65 -16.28
N VAL A 84 -1.46 -11.34 -16.52
CA VAL A 84 -1.61 -10.32 -15.47
C VAL A 84 -2.98 -10.41 -14.82
N ASP A 85 -4.03 -10.54 -15.62
CA ASP A 85 -5.40 -10.65 -15.11
C ASP A 85 -5.59 -11.94 -14.29
N LEU A 86 -4.99 -13.05 -14.72
CA LEU A 86 -4.98 -14.31 -13.96
C LEU A 86 -4.19 -14.21 -12.65
N LEU A 87 -3.06 -13.52 -12.65
CA LEU A 87 -2.27 -13.26 -11.44
C LEU A 87 -3.05 -12.42 -10.43
N VAL A 88 -3.60 -11.28 -10.85
CA VAL A 88 -4.36 -10.36 -9.99
C VAL A 88 -5.59 -11.04 -9.42
N ARG A 89 -6.28 -11.87 -10.23
CA ARG A 89 -7.43 -12.66 -9.74
C ARG A 89 -7.02 -13.65 -8.65
N ARG A 90 -5.89 -14.35 -8.79
CA ARG A 90 -5.36 -15.27 -7.77
C ARG A 90 -4.99 -14.54 -6.49
N LEU A 91 -4.29 -13.40 -6.61
CA LEU A 91 -3.91 -12.59 -5.44
C LEU A 91 -5.13 -12.06 -4.69
N ARG A 92 -6.19 -11.64 -5.40
CA ARG A 92 -7.45 -11.23 -4.76
C ARG A 92 -8.01 -12.33 -3.86
N GLU A 93 -8.01 -13.59 -4.31
CA GLU A 93 -8.53 -14.72 -3.53
C GLU A 93 -7.65 -15.02 -2.29
N GLN A 94 -6.33 -14.88 -2.41
CA GLN A 94 -5.38 -15.11 -1.31
C GLN A 94 -5.41 -14.00 -0.24
N VAL A 95 -5.49 -12.74 -0.68
CA VAL A 95 -5.37 -11.57 0.20
C VAL A 95 -6.70 -11.23 0.88
N ARG A 96 -7.85 -11.60 0.30
CA ARG A 96 -9.19 -11.26 0.80
C ARG A 96 -9.41 -11.57 2.29
N PHE A 97 -8.77 -12.61 2.85
CA PHE A 97 -8.83 -12.94 4.28
C PHE A 97 -7.47 -13.18 4.94
N GLY A 98 -6.42 -12.56 4.41
CA GLY A 98 -5.09 -12.64 5.01
C GLY A 98 -4.63 -14.08 5.19
N MET A 99 -4.52 -14.84 4.10
CA MET A 99 -3.42 -15.79 4.01
C MET A 99 -2.15 -14.99 3.72
N VAL A 100 -1.60 -14.37 4.76
CA VAL A 100 -0.14 -14.40 4.89
C VAL A 100 0.12 -15.75 5.55
N SER A 101 0.19 -16.80 4.73
CA SER A 101 0.85 -18.02 5.19
C SER A 101 2.25 -17.61 5.62
N GLU A 102 2.82 -18.21 6.67
CA GLU A 102 4.22 -18.04 7.04
C GLU A 102 5.16 -18.23 5.82
N GLU A 103 4.69 -18.92 4.78
CA GLU A 103 5.33 -19.12 3.48
C GLU A 103 5.53 -17.86 2.61
N MET A 104 4.80 -16.75 2.85
CA MET A 104 4.96 -15.52 2.05
C MET A 104 5.99 -14.54 2.63
N GLY A 105 6.51 -14.80 3.84
CA GLY A 105 7.59 -14.02 4.44
C GLY A 105 8.85 -14.02 3.58
N ASP A 106 9.11 -15.12 2.87
CA ASP A 106 10.24 -15.27 1.95
C ASP A 106 10.03 -14.56 0.60
N LEU A 107 8.80 -14.11 0.30
CA LEU A 107 8.46 -13.39 -0.94
C LEU A 107 8.40 -11.88 -0.76
N LEU A 108 8.37 -11.39 0.48
CA LEU A 108 8.53 -9.97 0.75
C LEU A 108 10.00 -9.61 0.51
N PRO A 109 10.29 -8.50 -0.18
CA PRO A 109 11.64 -7.98 -0.20
C PRO A 109 12.10 -7.75 1.24
N PRO A 110 13.38 -8.01 1.56
CA PRO A 110 13.89 -7.75 2.90
C PRO A 110 13.58 -6.31 3.28
N GLU A 111 13.22 -6.09 4.55
CA GLU A 111 12.88 -4.75 5.04
C GLU A 111 14.03 -3.76 4.86
N ASP A 112 15.26 -4.29 4.75
CA ASP A 112 16.43 -3.58 4.25
C ASP A 112 16.71 -3.93 2.77
N PRO A 113 16.54 -2.99 1.82
CA PRO A 113 16.87 -3.22 0.42
C PRO A 113 18.35 -3.56 0.17
N ALA A 114 19.26 -3.30 1.13
CA ALA A 114 20.66 -3.69 1.05
C ALA A 114 20.87 -5.21 1.23
N GLU A 115 20.04 -5.88 2.03
CA GLU A 115 20.14 -7.34 2.26
C GLU A 115 19.85 -8.15 0.99
N GLY A 116 18.92 -7.68 0.15
CA GLY A 116 18.51 -8.39 -1.07
C GLY A 116 19.50 -8.26 -2.23
N LEU A 117 20.42 -7.29 -2.16
CA LEU A 117 21.39 -6.98 -3.22
C LEU A 117 22.79 -7.55 -2.95
N GLY A 118 22.98 -8.25 -1.81
CA GLY A 118 24.28 -8.86 -1.45
C GLY A 118 25.39 -7.83 -1.19
N LEU A 119 25.03 -6.57 -0.95
CA LEU A 119 25.95 -5.52 -0.55
C LEU A 119 26.11 -5.61 0.97
N GLY A 120 27.00 -6.51 1.41
CA GLY A 120 27.36 -6.62 2.83
C GLY A 120 27.93 -5.31 3.38
N PRO A 121 27.94 -5.12 4.71
CA PRO A 121 28.39 -3.87 5.31
C PRO A 121 29.81 -3.58 4.85
N GLU A 122 29.99 -2.38 4.29
CA GLU A 122 31.28 -1.81 3.92
C GLU A 122 32.26 -2.08 5.07
N THR A 123 33.21 -2.99 4.86
CA THR A 123 34.17 -3.37 5.88
C THR A 123 34.94 -2.11 6.26
N GLU A 124 34.84 -1.72 7.54
CA GLU A 124 35.66 -0.68 8.14
C GLU A 124 37.12 -0.84 7.69
N GLY A 125 37.64 0.22 7.06
CA GLY A 125 39.03 0.29 6.64
C GLY A 125 39.98 0.11 7.84
N PRO A 126 41.22 -0.35 7.59
CA PRO A 126 42.13 -0.72 8.66
C PRO A 126 42.43 0.47 9.60
N SER A 127 42.35 0.19 10.90
CA SER A 127 42.77 1.09 11.98
C SER A 127 44.25 1.42 11.85
N ALA A 128 44.55 2.63 11.36
CA ALA A 128 45.90 3.17 11.39
C ALA A 128 46.19 3.78 12.77
N SER A 129 46.85 3.01 13.63
CA SER A 129 47.68 3.55 14.71
C SER A 129 49.10 3.67 14.17
N GLU A 130 49.48 4.84 13.68
CA GLU A 130 50.89 5.18 13.48
C GLU A 130 51.16 6.60 13.97
N ASP A 131 52.32 6.70 14.61
CA ASP A 131 52.76 7.76 15.49
C ASP A 131 52.78 9.15 14.85
N VAL A 132 52.43 10.15 15.68
CA VAL A 132 52.63 11.55 15.39
C VAL A 132 54.12 11.85 15.48
N ASP A 133 54.79 12.02 14.35
CA ASP A 133 56.09 12.68 14.29
C ASP A 133 55.96 14.05 13.60
N VAL A 134 56.37 15.07 14.33
CA VAL A 134 56.22 16.49 13.99
C VAL A 134 57.43 16.94 13.19
N LEU A 135 57.26 17.24 11.89
CA LEU A 135 58.23 18.06 11.16
C LEU A 135 57.54 19.03 10.19
N SER A 136 58.15 20.21 10.14
CA SER A 136 57.66 21.52 9.71
C SER A 136 57.62 21.77 8.20
N SER A 137 56.95 22.88 7.82
CA SER A 137 57.05 23.70 6.57
C SER A 137 56.62 23.00 5.27
N ASP A 138 55.86 23.58 4.34
CA ASP A 138 55.81 24.95 3.83
C ASP A 138 54.50 25.09 2.98
N GLY A 139 53.94 26.29 2.81
CA GLY A 139 52.84 26.56 1.85
C GLY A 139 53.34 26.74 0.40
N PRO A 140 52.60 27.33 -0.58
CA PRO A 140 51.18 27.72 -0.58
C PRO A 140 50.38 27.39 -1.88
N SER A 141 49.07 27.69 -1.85
CA SER A 141 48.19 28.18 -2.94
C SER A 141 47.77 27.27 -4.12
N SER A 142 46.43 27.12 -4.30
CA SER A 142 45.69 27.68 -5.46
C SER A 142 44.17 27.39 -5.43
N THR A 143 43.38 28.46 -5.28
CA THR A 143 42.24 28.89 -6.14
C THR A 143 41.08 27.89 -6.38
N THR A 144 39.94 28.01 -5.68
CA THR A 144 38.71 28.74 -6.08
C THR A 144 38.11 28.32 -7.43
N GLU A 145 36.93 27.68 -7.41
CA GLU A 145 35.71 28.25 -8.02
C GLU A 145 34.45 27.46 -7.61
N LEU A 146 33.49 28.17 -7.00
CA LEU A 146 32.09 27.79 -6.93
C LEU A 146 31.48 27.94 -8.34
N VAL A 147 30.63 27.01 -8.76
CA VAL A 147 29.65 27.28 -9.82
C VAL A 147 28.25 26.93 -9.28
N GLU A 148 27.43 27.98 -9.20
CA GLU A 148 26.02 27.97 -8.82
C GLU A 148 25.15 27.25 -9.86
N GLN A 149 24.00 26.76 -9.38
CA GLN A 149 22.92 26.23 -10.20
C GLN A 149 22.13 27.34 -10.90
N PRO A 150 21.34 26.99 -11.92
CA PRO A 150 20.06 27.65 -12.12
C PRO A 150 18.89 26.66 -12.07
N THR A 151 17.95 26.99 -11.20
CA THR A 151 16.55 26.57 -11.22
C THR A 151 15.90 27.02 -12.53
N ASP A 152 15.13 26.16 -13.18
CA ASP A 152 14.19 26.60 -14.21
C ASP A 152 12.76 26.25 -13.81
N ASP A 153 12.02 27.33 -13.60
CA ASP A 153 10.60 27.45 -13.32
C ASP A 153 9.91 27.71 -14.66
N THR A 154 8.85 26.97 -14.99
CA THR A 154 7.95 27.44 -16.05
C THR A 154 6.51 26.95 -15.82
N SER A 155 5.71 27.90 -15.35
CA SER A 155 4.26 27.94 -15.46
C SER A 155 3.78 28.10 -16.91
N SER A 156 2.69 27.43 -17.28
CA SER A 156 1.68 27.84 -18.30
C SER A 156 0.55 26.79 -18.26
N ASP A 157 -0.63 27.00 -17.68
CA ASP A 157 -1.74 27.92 -17.95
C ASP A 157 -2.58 27.64 -19.23
N THR A 158 -3.88 27.42 -18.98
CA THR A 158 -5.10 27.60 -19.79
C THR A 158 -5.39 26.75 -21.04
N ARG A 159 -6.49 25.95 -21.02
CA ARG A 159 -7.84 26.37 -21.51
C ARG A 159 -8.92 25.26 -21.47
N VAL A 160 -10.07 25.68 -20.97
CA VAL A 160 -11.42 25.10 -21.09
C VAL A 160 -11.99 25.42 -22.48
N SER A 161 -12.72 24.51 -23.10
CA SER A 161 -13.73 24.74 -24.16
C SER A 161 -14.63 23.49 -24.21
N ASP A 162 -15.87 23.62 -23.73
CA ASP A 162 -17.15 23.66 -24.49
C ASP A 162 -17.76 22.27 -24.75
#